data_AF-A0A967QUV0-F1
#
_entry.id   AF-A0A967QUV0-F1
#
_cell.length_a   1.000
_cell.length_b   1.000
_cell.length_c   1.000
_cell.angle_alpha   90.00
_cell.angle_beta   90.00
_cell.angle_gamma   90.00
#
_symmetry.space_group_name_H-M   'P 1'
#
loop_
_entity.id
_entity.type
_entity.pdbx_description
1 polymer ?
#
loop_
_entity_poly.entity_id
_entity_poly.type
_entity_poly.pdbx_seq_one_letter_code
_entity_poly.pdbx_strand_id
1 'polypeptide(L)'
;DYKPDASGVSPLARAGDWYEVACPSCGGGARRETDVSDTFLDSSWYFLRYPSTAFDDRAFDEERTEKWLPVDMYIGGEEHS
;
A
#
# COMPACT_ATOMS: atom_id res chain seq x y z
N ASP A 1 -0.02 -13.83 16.56
CA ASP A 1 -1.18 -12.94 16.59
C ASP A 1 -0.73 -11.57 16.09
N TYR A 2 -1.21 -11.13 14.92
CA TYR A 2 -0.81 -9.87 14.27
C TYR A 2 -1.72 -8.70 14.66
N LYS A 3 -2.33 -8.77 15.85
CA LYS A 3 -3.21 -7.73 16.36
C LYS A 3 -2.43 -6.65 17.11
N PRO A 4 -2.89 -5.39 17.06
CA PRO A 4 -2.41 -4.35 17.95
C PRO A 4 -2.56 -4.75 19.42
N ASP A 5 -1.65 -4.30 20.26
CA ASP A 5 -1.75 -4.40 21.70
C ASP A 5 -1.38 -3.05 22.34
N ALA A 6 -1.40 -2.98 23.68
CA ALA A 6 -1.13 -1.75 24.41
C ALA A 6 0.35 -1.31 24.38
N SER A 7 1.25 -2.06 23.73
CA SER A 7 2.68 -1.72 23.71
C SER A 7 3.01 -0.52 22.82
N GLY A 8 2.10 -0.16 21.89
CA GLY A 8 2.38 0.84 20.85
C GLY A 8 3.39 0.38 19.80
N VAL A 9 3.77 -0.90 19.81
CA VAL A 9 4.69 -1.51 18.84
C VAL A 9 3.89 -2.18 17.73
N SER A 10 4.32 -2.01 16.48
CA SER A 10 3.70 -2.69 15.33
C SER A 10 3.63 -4.21 15.56
N PRO A 11 2.50 -4.86 15.25
CA PRO A 11 2.37 -6.31 15.36
C PRO A 11 3.41 -7.08 14.52
N LEU A 12 3.85 -6.51 13.39
CA LEU A 12 4.88 -7.12 12.53
C LEU A 12 6.26 -7.12 13.21
N ALA A 13 6.54 -6.19 14.12
CA ALA A 13 7.81 -6.15 14.85
C ALA A 13 7.99 -7.31 15.85
N ARG A 14 6.92 -8.06 16.12
CA ARG A 14 6.96 -9.28 16.94
C ARG A 14 7.10 -10.56 16.12
N ALA A 15 7.09 -10.46 14.79
CA ALA A 15 7.14 -11.62 13.89
C ALA A 15 8.56 -11.83 13.32
N GLY A 16 9.46 -12.35 14.18
CA GLY A 16 10.89 -12.60 13.85
C GLY A 16 11.09 -13.29 12.51
N ASP A 17 10.44 -14.43 12.32
CA ASP A 17 10.52 -15.25 11.11
C ASP A 17 10.09 -14.52 9.82
N TRP A 18 9.36 -13.41 9.93
CA TRP A 18 8.91 -12.61 8.79
C TRP A 18 9.83 -11.41 8.52
N TYR A 19 10.22 -10.66 9.57
CA TYR A 19 11.02 -9.45 9.39
C TYR A 19 12.50 -9.73 9.22
N GLU A 20 13.04 -10.84 9.73
CA GLU A 20 14.45 -11.20 9.54
C GLU A 20 14.68 -11.70 8.12
N VAL A 21 15.49 -10.95 7.35
CA VAL A 21 15.73 -11.22 5.92
C VAL A 21 17.17 -10.95 5.53
N ALA A 22 17.62 -11.52 4.41
CA ALA A 22 18.88 -11.12 3.80
C ALA A 22 18.75 -9.72 3.14
N CYS A 23 19.77 -8.89 3.32
CA CYS A 23 19.87 -7.60 2.64
C CYS A 23 19.95 -7.82 1.12
N PRO A 24 19.08 -7.19 0.31
CA PRO A 24 19.13 -7.38 -1.15
C PRO A 24 20.37 -6.77 -1.81
N SER A 25 21.09 -5.88 -1.11
CA SER A 25 22.30 -5.24 -1.62
C SER A 25 23.58 -6.04 -1.34
N CYS A 26 23.70 -6.64 -0.15
CA CYS A 26 24.95 -7.31 0.29
C CYS A 26 24.78 -8.75 0.78
N GLY A 27 23.56 -9.26 0.92
CA GLY A 27 23.28 -10.63 1.40
C GLY A 27 23.43 -10.87 2.91
N GLY A 28 23.93 -9.89 3.68
CA GLY A 28 24.02 -9.98 5.13
C GLY A 28 22.66 -9.93 5.84
N GLY A 29 22.63 -10.17 7.15
CA GLY A 29 21.40 -10.08 7.94
C GLY A 29 20.82 -8.66 7.97
N ALA A 30 19.51 -8.54 7.73
CA ALA A 30 18.76 -7.30 7.72
C ALA A 30 17.35 -7.52 8.32
N ARG A 31 16.62 -6.42 8.48
CA ARG A 31 15.25 -6.42 8.97
C ARG A 31 14.34 -5.68 8.00
N ARG A 32 13.15 -6.22 7.74
CA ARG A 32 12.07 -5.50 7.01
C ARG A 32 11.59 -4.32 7.84
N GLU A 33 11.07 -3.30 7.16
CA GLU A 33 10.20 -2.30 7.80
C GLU A 33 8.96 -3.02 8.36
N THR A 34 8.57 -2.67 9.57
CA THR A 34 7.47 -3.29 10.31
C THR A 34 6.28 -2.36 10.45
N ASP A 35 6.46 -1.06 10.23
CA ASP A 35 5.34 -0.14 10.11
C ASP A 35 4.57 -0.38 8.81
N VAL A 36 3.29 -0.03 8.85
CA VAL A 36 2.39 -0.16 7.70
C VAL A 36 2.00 1.22 7.22
N SER A 37 1.70 1.32 5.94
CA SER A 37 1.10 2.54 5.41
C SER A 37 -0.31 2.72 5.96
N ASP A 38 -0.67 3.97 6.23
CA ASP A 38 -2.03 4.33 6.61
C ASP A 38 -3.00 4.17 5.43
N THR A 39 -4.29 4.05 5.74
CA THR A 39 -5.36 3.85 4.76
C THR A 39 -5.46 4.98 3.72
N PHE A 40 -4.98 6.19 4.01
CA PHE A 40 -4.96 7.28 3.03
C PHE A 40 -3.94 7.07 1.91
N LEU A 41 -2.92 6.22 2.11
CA LEU A 41 -2.06 5.82 1.00
C LEU A 41 -2.90 5.09 -0.06
N ASP A 42 -3.70 4.12 0.34
CA ASP A 42 -4.51 3.31 -0.58
C ASP A 42 -5.59 4.15 -1.27
N SER A 43 -6.29 4.99 -0.51
CA SER A 43 -7.38 5.83 -1.05
C SER A 43 -6.87 7.02 -1.88
N SER A 44 -5.57 7.32 -1.88
CA SER A 44 -5.02 8.42 -2.68
C SER A 44 -4.97 8.14 -4.19
N TRP A 45 -5.04 6.87 -4.60
CA TRP A 45 -4.87 6.47 -6.00
C TRP A 45 -5.88 5.44 -6.50
N TYR A 46 -6.81 4.97 -5.67
CA TYR A 46 -7.76 3.91 -6.03
C TYR A 46 -8.55 4.20 -7.34
N PHE A 47 -8.88 5.47 -7.61
CA PHE A 47 -9.55 5.89 -8.83
C PHE A 47 -8.69 5.71 -10.10
N LEU A 48 -7.36 5.77 -9.98
CA LEU A 48 -6.42 5.41 -11.06
C LEU A 48 -6.43 3.89 -11.32
N ARG A 49 -6.68 3.08 -10.29
CA ARG A 49 -6.63 1.61 -10.39
C ARG A 49 -7.87 1.01 -11.04
N TYR A 50 -9.05 1.61 -10.88
CA TYR A 50 -10.30 1.02 -11.35
C TYR A 50 -10.29 0.57 -12.83
N PRO A 51 -9.73 1.32 -13.80
CA PRO A 51 -9.64 0.86 -15.19
C PRO A 51 -8.71 -0.34 -15.40
N SER A 52 -7.82 -0.62 -14.45
CA SER A 52 -6.67 -1.51 -14.60
C SER A 52 -6.68 -2.71 -13.63
N THR A 53 -7.83 -3.06 -13.05
CA THR A 53 -7.94 -4.11 -12.01
C THR A 53 -7.50 -5.51 -12.44
N ALA A 54 -7.44 -5.78 -13.76
CA ALA A 54 -7.09 -7.09 -14.32
C ALA A 54 -5.58 -7.29 -14.57
N PHE A 55 -4.71 -6.33 -14.25
CA PHE A 55 -3.27 -6.43 -14.49
C PHE A 55 -2.49 -6.71 -13.21
N ASP A 56 -1.68 -7.77 -13.21
CA ASP A 56 -0.82 -8.16 -12.08
C ASP A 56 0.64 -7.68 -12.24
N ASP A 57 1.01 -7.17 -13.41
CA ASP A 57 2.37 -6.76 -13.78
C ASP A 57 2.61 -5.24 -13.74
N ARG A 58 1.54 -4.46 -13.62
CA ARG A 58 1.58 -2.98 -13.59
C ARG A 58 0.46 -2.42 -12.72
N ALA A 59 0.70 -1.25 -12.14
CA ALA A 59 -0.29 -0.55 -11.32
C ALA A 59 -1.42 0.04 -12.19
N PHE A 60 -1.06 0.72 -13.29
CA PHE A 60 -1.98 1.40 -14.19
C PHE A 60 -1.62 1.09 -15.64
N ASP A 61 -2.63 0.83 -16.46
CA ASP A 61 -2.48 0.79 -17.91
C ASP A 61 -2.59 2.21 -18.48
N GLU A 62 -1.58 2.64 -19.21
CA GLU A 62 -1.44 4.03 -19.68
C GLU A 62 -2.60 4.44 -20.59
N GLU A 63 -2.90 3.65 -21.62
CA GLU A 63 -3.98 3.93 -22.58
C GLU A 63 -5.34 4.00 -21.89
N ARG A 64 -5.63 3.09 -20.95
CA ARG A 64 -6.89 3.14 -20.19
C ARG A 64 -6.96 4.32 -19.25
N THR A 65 -5.85 4.68 -18.62
CA THR A 65 -5.78 5.83 -17.70
C THR A 65 -6.07 7.11 -18.47
N GLU A 66 -5.45 7.32 -19.63
CA GLU A 66 -5.70 8.48 -20.50
C GLU A 66 -7.15 8.52 -21.03
N LYS A 67 -7.74 7.35 -21.29
CA LYS A 67 -9.11 7.28 -21.81
C LYS A 67 -10.18 7.59 -20.77
N TRP A 68 -9.99 7.16 -19.52
CA TRP A 68 -11.02 7.19 -18.48
C TRP A 68 -10.86 8.32 -17.47
N LEU A 69 -9.72 9.02 -17.47
CA LEU A 69 -9.41 10.09 -16.53
C LEU A 69 -9.09 11.39 -17.28
N PRO A 70 -9.29 12.57 -16.66
CA PRO A 70 -9.67 12.80 -15.26
C PRO A 70 -11.11 12.40 -14.93
N VAL A 71 -11.42 12.27 -13.64
CA VAL A 71 -12.79 12.01 -13.18
C VAL A 71 -13.65 13.25 -13.45
N ASP A 72 -14.72 13.11 -14.26
CA ASP A 72 -15.61 14.23 -14.61
C ASP A 72 -16.47 14.72 -13.43
N MET A 73 -16.90 13.80 -12.56
CA MET A 73 -17.73 14.08 -11.40
C MET A 73 -17.33 13.19 -10.24
N TYR A 74 -16.90 13.81 -9.15
CA TYR A 74 -16.56 13.14 -7.90
C TYR A 74 -17.47 13.65 -6.79
N ILE A 75 -18.28 12.76 -6.21
CA ILE A 75 -19.26 13.07 -5.17
C ILE A 75 -18.76 12.47 -3.86
N GLY A 76 -18.53 13.30 -2.85
CA GLY A 76 -18.03 12.90 -1.54
C GLY A 76 -18.46 13.87 -0.46
N GLY A 77 -18.22 13.51 0.80
CA GLY A 77 -18.51 14.37 1.94
C GLY A 77 -17.38 15.34 2.25
N GLU A 78 -17.71 16.44 2.96
CA GLU A 78 -16.78 17.51 3.32
C GLU A 78 -15.69 17.05 4.31
N GLU A 79 -15.91 15.95 5.03
CA GLU A 79 -14.95 15.37 5.98
C GLU A 79 -13.61 14.95 5.36
N HIS A 80 -13.53 14.87 4.03
CA HIS A 80 -12.33 14.54 3.27
C HIS A 80 -11.65 15.75 2.59
N SER A 81 -12.03 16.98 2.98
CA SER A 81 -11.46 18.23 2.45
C SER A 81 -10.04 18.52 2.97
#